data_AF-A0A934PH56-F1
#
_entry.id   AF-A0A934PH56-F1
#
_cell.length_a   1.000
_cell.length_b   1.000
_cell.length_c   1.000
_cell.angle_alpha   90.00
_cell.angle_beta   90.00
_cell.angle_gamma   90.00
#
_symmetry.space_group_name_H-M   'P 1'
#
loop_
_entity.id
_entity.type
_entity.pdbx_description
1 polymer ?
#
loop_
_entity_poly.entity_id
_entity_poly.type
_entity_poly.pdbx_seq_one_letter_code
_entity_poly.pdbx_strand_id
1 'polypeptide(L)'
;MKPVRAALNLAVLVFFGFALVACAPAVYTDSDPDEDFARLRTFTWAKNPPLIKTGDHPISALTAANMADALKAEFQRKGYRFVPTGAADFAVSFTMGARDKIELRQYPAPYVSTYDAWAWGGRYYGPGYRVPYTAFGPPMTQPEPVSVTEGTFSVDVFDTRIKRPIWHAQAKKRLNDAELAGASAQRLAQAAQTILKEFPARTAPRTDE
;
A
#
# COMPACT_ATOMS: atom_id res chain seq x y z
N MET A 1 3.46 -0.71 65.96
CA MET A 1 4.41 0.15 65.22
C MET A 1 5.30 -0.76 64.38
N LYS A 2 5.11 -0.81 63.06
CA LYS A 2 5.80 -1.74 62.13
C LYS A 2 6.79 -0.97 61.26
N PRO A 3 8.02 -1.46 61.02
CA PRO A 3 9.02 -0.75 60.21
C PRO A 3 8.82 -0.99 58.72
N VAL A 4 9.03 0.09 57.96
CA VAL A 4 9.00 0.21 56.50
C VAL A 4 10.25 -0.42 55.91
N ARG A 5 10.15 -1.62 55.30
CA ARG A 5 11.17 -2.19 54.41
C ARG A 5 10.56 -3.17 53.41
N ALA A 6 9.89 -2.66 52.38
CA ALA A 6 9.57 -3.42 51.15
C ALA A 6 9.02 -2.47 50.07
N ALA A 7 9.77 -1.45 49.67
CA ALA A 7 9.34 -0.50 48.64
C ALA A 7 10.42 -0.21 47.60
N LEU A 8 11.33 -1.15 47.38
CA LEU A 8 12.46 -0.93 46.47
C LEU A 8 12.79 -2.22 45.71
N ASN A 9 11.86 -2.71 44.89
CA ASN A 9 12.15 -3.70 43.83
C ASN A 9 10.99 -3.91 42.84
N LEU A 10 10.08 -2.93 42.69
CA LEU A 10 8.94 -3.04 41.78
C LEU A 10 8.88 -1.85 40.79
N ALA A 11 10.03 -1.42 40.27
CA ALA A 11 10.12 -0.27 39.37
C ALA A 11 10.92 -0.52 38.09
N VAL A 12 11.20 -1.78 37.72
CA VAL A 12 12.07 -2.11 36.56
C VAL A 12 11.37 -2.93 35.46
N LEU A 13 10.08 -3.27 35.60
CA LEU A 13 9.42 -4.23 34.69
C LEU A 13 8.17 -3.70 33.96
N VAL A 14 8.08 -2.39 33.68
CA VAL A 14 6.94 -1.81 32.95
C VAL A 14 7.36 -1.01 31.70
N PHE A 15 8.66 -0.87 31.41
CA PHE A 15 9.12 0.02 30.33
C PHE A 15 9.77 -0.69 29.15
N PHE A 16 9.12 -1.69 28.55
CA PHE A 16 9.50 -2.18 27.22
C PHE A 16 8.31 -2.79 26.47
N GLY A 17 7.41 -1.92 26.01
CA GLY A 17 6.22 -2.30 25.25
C GLY A 17 5.74 -1.20 24.32
N PHE A 18 6.65 -0.38 23.78
CA PHE A 18 6.30 0.48 22.66
C PHE A 18 6.24 -0.40 21.40
N ALA A 19 5.06 -0.93 21.13
CA ALA A 19 4.76 -1.60 19.89
C ALA A 19 5.10 -0.65 18.72
N LEU A 20 6.02 -1.09 17.87
CA LEU A 20 6.26 -0.49 16.56
C LEU A 20 4.96 -0.57 15.75
N VAL A 21 4.18 0.51 15.76
CA VAL A 21 3.06 0.66 14.82
C VAL A 21 3.68 0.94 13.46
N ALA A 22 4.03 -0.13 12.75
CA ALA A 22 4.36 -0.02 11.33
C ALA A 22 3.08 0.40 10.59
N CYS A 23 3.14 1.54 9.89
CA CYS A 23 2.04 2.01 9.06
C CYS A 23 1.83 1.00 7.92
N ALA A 24 0.84 0.13 8.06
CA ALA A 24 0.44 -0.79 7.01
C ALA A 24 -0.09 0.02 5.81
N PRO A 25 0.18 -0.41 4.56
CA PRO A 25 -0.39 0.25 3.40
C PRO A 25 -1.91 0.25 3.52
N ALA A 26 -2.55 1.39 3.25
CA ALA A 26 -3.99 1.50 3.26
C ALA A 26 -4.56 0.59 2.16
N VAL A 27 -5.43 -0.34 2.57
CA VAL A 27 -6.20 -1.19 1.66
C VAL A 27 -7.58 -0.55 1.53
N TYR A 28 -7.96 -0.22 0.31
CA TYR A 28 -9.35 0.09 -0.02
C TYR A 28 -10.10 -1.23 -0.18
N THR A 29 -11.25 -1.36 0.47
CA THR A 29 -12.11 -2.53 0.37
C THR A 29 -13.53 -2.08 0.09
N ASP A 30 -14.21 -2.79 -0.80
CA ASP A 30 -15.61 -2.60 -1.14
C ASP A 30 -16.31 -3.97 -1.22
N SER A 31 -17.55 -4.04 -0.79
CA SER A 31 -18.33 -5.27 -0.73
C SER A 31 -19.80 -5.02 -1.00
N ASP A 32 -20.42 -5.93 -1.71
CA ASP A 32 -21.86 -5.92 -1.96
C ASP A 32 -22.63 -6.12 -0.63
N PRO A 33 -23.42 -5.12 -0.19
CA PRO A 33 -24.13 -5.19 1.10
C PRO A 33 -25.25 -6.23 1.11
N ASP A 34 -25.75 -6.65 -0.07
CA ASP A 34 -26.83 -7.63 -0.21
C ASP A 34 -26.29 -9.08 -0.28
N GLU A 35 -24.97 -9.25 -0.31
CA GLU A 35 -24.34 -10.56 -0.45
C GLU A 35 -24.15 -11.25 0.92
N ASP A 36 -24.71 -12.46 1.05
CA ASP A 36 -24.47 -13.31 2.22
C ASP A 36 -23.18 -14.14 2.06
N PHE A 37 -22.06 -13.60 2.55
CA PHE A 37 -20.77 -14.28 2.51
C PHE A 37 -20.70 -15.58 3.34
N ALA A 38 -21.62 -15.80 4.29
CA ALA A 38 -21.63 -17.02 5.11
C ALA A 38 -22.03 -18.26 4.29
N ARG A 39 -22.73 -18.07 3.18
CA ARG A 39 -23.11 -19.16 2.25
C ARG A 39 -21.93 -19.71 1.45
N LEU A 40 -20.88 -18.91 1.27
CA LEU A 40 -19.75 -19.23 0.40
C LEU A 40 -18.86 -20.29 1.06
N ARG A 41 -18.53 -21.35 0.32
CA ARG A 41 -17.72 -22.47 0.83
C ARG A 41 -16.55 -22.81 -0.07
N THR A 42 -16.74 -22.65 -1.37
CA THR A 42 -15.81 -23.08 -2.41
C THR A 42 -15.45 -21.92 -3.32
N PHE A 43 -14.19 -21.91 -3.74
CA PHE A 43 -13.70 -20.89 -4.65
C PHE A 43 -12.89 -21.49 -5.79
N THR A 44 -12.87 -20.77 -6.90
CA THR A 44 -12.04 -21.09 -8.06
C THR A 44 -11.37 -19.84 -8.62
N TRP A 45 -10.47 -20.01 -9.58
CA TRP A 45 -9.91 -18.89 -10.33
C TRP A 45 -10.86 -18.49 -11.45
N ALA A 46 -11.13 -17.18 -11.60
CA ALA A 46 -12.00 -16.67 -12.65
C ALA A 46 -11.45 -16.91 -14.07
N LYS A 47 -10.12 -16.98 -14.19
CA LYS A 47 -9.38 -17.28 -15.42
C LYS A 47 -8.12 -18.08 -15.10
N ASN A 48 -7.57 -18.75 -16.10
CA ASN A 48 -6.26 -19.38 -16.02
C ASN A 48 -5.35 -18.80 -17.13
N PRO A 49 -4.29 -18.05 -16.80
CA PRO A 49 -3.86 -17.68 -15.45
C PRO A 49 -4.81 -16.67 -14.76
N PRO A 50 -4.83 -16.64 -13.40
CA PRO A 50 -5.71 -15.75 -12.63
C PRO A 50 -5.27 -14.28 -12.60
N LEU A 51 -4.06 -13.98 -13.08
CA LEU A 51 -3.48 -12.64 -13.09
C LEU A 51 -4.05 -11.80 -14.23
N ILE A 52 -4.46 -10.58 -13.89
CA ILE A 52 -4.67 -9.46 -14.82
C ILE A 52 -3.46 -8.52 -14.68
N LYS A 53 -2.64 -8.39 -15.72
CA LYS A 53 -1.51 -7.46 -15.71
C LYS A 53 -2.01 -6.03 -15.93
N THR A 54 -1.48 -5.08 -15.16
CA THR A 54 -1.65 -3.65 -15.43
C THR A 54 -0.31 -2.92 -15.44
N GLY A 55 -0.23 -1.79 -16.14
CA GLY A 55 1.00 -1.00 -16.26
C GLY A 55 2.09 -1.67 -17.09
N ASP A 56 3.25 -1.01 -17.12
CA ASP A 56 4.25 -1.25 -18.15
C ASP A 56 5.41 -2.12 -17.65
N HIS A 57 5.61 -2.18 -16.33
CA HIS A 57 6.63 -3.01 -15.71
C HIS A 57 6.36 -4.51 -15.91
N PRO A 58 7.40 -5.31 -16.22
CA PRO A 58 7.23 -6.74 -16.40
C PRO A 58 6.88 -7.44 -15.08
N ILE A 59 6.07 -8.49 -15.16
CA ILE A 59 5.79 -9.39 -14.04
C ILE A 59 6.22 -10.79 -14.51
N SER A 60 7.14 -11.41 -13.78
CA SER A 60 7.58 -12.76 -14.11
C SER A 60 6.46 -13.77 -13.88
N ALA A 61 6.43 -14.84 -14.69
CA ALA A 61 5.48 -15.94 -14.50
C ALA A 61 5.61 -16.59 -13.11
N LEU A 62 6.83 -16.65 -12.57
CA LEU A 62 7.10 -17.16 -11.22
C LEU A 62 6.46 -16.28 -10.14
N THR A 63 6.59 -14.96 -10.25
CA THR A 63 5.94 -14.01 -9.31
C THR A 63 4.42 -14.14 -9.38
N ALA A 64 3.86 -14.26 -10.58
CA ALA A 64 2.42 -14.45 -10.77
C ALA A 64 1.93 -15.77 -10.13
N ALA A 65 2.64 -16.87 -10.34
CA ALA A 65 2.32 -18.18 -9.75
C ALA A 65 2.42 -18.14 -8.22
N ASN A 66 3.52 -17.61 -7.67
CA ASN A 66 3.71 -17.48 -6.23
C ASN A 66 2.63 -16.61 -5.56
N MET A 67 2.17 -15.55 -6.23
CA MET A 67 1.07 -14.73 -5.73
C MET A 67 -0.26 -15.48 -5.76
N ALA A 68 -0.54 -16.23 -6.84
CA ALA A 68 -1.74 -17.06 -6.92
C ALA A 68 -1.76 -18.10 -5.79
N ASP A 69 -0.63 -18.77 -5.52
CA ASP A 69 -0.50 -19.73 -4.42
C ASP A 69 -0.67 -19.08 -3.05
N ALA A 70 -0.11 -17.88 -2.84
CA ALA A 70 -0.28 -17.11 -1.62
C ALA A 70 -1.75 -16.73 -1.36
N LEU A 71 -2.46 -16.23 -2.37
CA LEU A 71 -3.88 -15.92 -2.28
C LEU A 71 -4.72 -17.17 -2.01
N LYS A 72 -4.44 -18.26 -2.72
CA LYS A 72 -5.11 -19.55 -2.49
C LYS A 72 -4.93 -20.02 -1.04
N ALA A 73 -3.71 -19.99 -0.53
CA ALA A 73 -3.41 -20.38 0.84
C ALA A 73 -4.16 -19.50 1.86
N GLU A 74 -4.27 -18.20 1.61
CA GLU A 74 -4.96 -17.27 2.49
C GLU A 74 -6.49 -17.48 2.49
N PHE A 75 -7.12 -17.70 1.33
CA PHE A 75 -8.53 -18.10 1.28
C PHE A 75 -8.77 -19.44 2.00
N GLN A 76 -7.86 -20.40 1.86
CA GLN A 76 -7.93 -21.67 2.58
C GLN A 76 -7.80 -21.48 4.09
N ARG A 77 -6.90 -20.59 4.54
CA ARG A 77 -6.75 -20.22 5.95
C ARG A 77 -8.02 -19.57 6.52
N LYS A 78 -8.75 -18.82 5.69
CA LYS A 78 -10.06 -18.24 6.02
C LYS A 78 -11.22 -19.26 5.96
N GLY A 79 -10.95 -20.53 5.64
CA GLY A 79 -11.92 -21.62 5.71
C GLY A 79 -12.63 -21.95 4.39
N TYR A 80 -12.18 -21.40 3.27
CA TYR A 80 -12.73 -21.70 1.93
C TYR A 80 -11.97 -22.84 1.24
N ARG A 81 -12.68 -23.68 0.49
CA ARG A 81 -12.08 -24.81 -0.23
C ARG A 81 -11.83 -24.46 -1.69
N PHE A 82 -10.60 -24.62 -2.15
CA PHE A 82 -10.26 -24.44 -3.56
C PHE A 82 -10.81 -25.59 -4.42
N VAL A 83 -11.48 -25.26 -5.52
CA VAL A 83 -12.03 -26.19 -6.50
C VAL A 83 -11.49 -25.79 -7.88
N PRO A 84 -10.51 -26.53 -8.45
CA PRO A 84 -9.87 -26.14 -9.71
C PRO A 84 -10.79 -26.27 -10.93
N THR A 85 -11.77 -27.19 -10.87
CA THR A 85 -12.73 -27.46 -11.94
C THR A 85 -14.10 -27.76 -11.35
N GLY A 86 -15.16 -27.32 -12.03
CA GLY A 86 -16.55 -27.53 -11.59
C GLY A 86 -17.22 -26.27 -11.03
N ALA A 87 -18.35 -26.45 -10.36
CA ALA A 87 -19.13 -25.36 -9.79
C ALA A 87 -18.55 -24.96 -8.42
N ALA A 88 -17.84 -23.83 -8.38
CA ALA A 88 -17.48 -23.14 -7.15
C ALA A 88 -18.51 -22.06 -6.81
N ASP A 89 -18.65 -21.69 -5.54
CA ASP A 89 -19.59 -20.65 -5.10
C ASP A 89 -19.16 -19.25 -5.56
N PHE A 90 -17.85 -18.99 -5.57
CA PHE A 90 -17.27 -17.74 -6.06
C PHE A 90 -16.00 -17.97 -6.89
N ALA A 91 -15.71 -17.00 -7.74
CA ALA A 91 -14.50 -16.95 -8.56
C ALA A 91 -13.64 -15.76 -8.14
N VAL A 92 -12.31 -15.93 -8.19
CA VAL A 92 -11.35 -14.91 -7.80
C VAL A 92 -10.47 -14.54 -9.00
N SER A 93 -10.25 -13.25 -9.21
CA SER A 93 -9.15 -12.74 -10.04
C SER A 93 -8.31 -11.76 -9.24
N PHE A 94 -7.05 -11.59 -9.63
CA PHE A 94 -6.22 -10.53 -9.05
C PHE A 94 -5.55 -9.72 -10.14
N THR A 95 -5.43 -8.42 -9.90
CA THR A 95 -4.71 -7.50 -10.78
C THR A 95 -3.40 -7.12 -10.11
N MET A 96 -2.30 -7.17 -10.85
CA MET A 96 -0.99 -6.76 -10.34
C MET A 96 -0.24 -6.00 -11.43
N GLY A 97 0.47 -4.96 -11.03
CA GLY A 97 1.15 -4.08 -11.96
C GLY A 97 1.89 -2.94 -11.31
N ALA A 98 2.75 -2.28 -12.07
CA ALA A 98 3.40 -1.05 -11.65
C ALA A 98 3.46 -0.04 -12.80
N ARG A 99 3.39 1.25 -12.45
CA ARG A 99 3.49 2.36 -13.41
C ARG A 99 4.38 3.45 -12.82
N ASP A 100 5.18 4.06 -13.69
CA ASP A 100 5.98 5.22 -13.32
C ASP A 100 5.10 6.47 -13.27
N LYS A 101 5.33 7.29 -12.25
CA LYS A 101 4.67 8.58 -12.03
C LYS A 101 5.72 9.63 -11.72
N ILE A 102 5.46 10.85 -12.19
CA ILE A 102 6.24 12.01 -11.79
C ILE A 102 5.49 12.68 -10.64
N GLU A 103 6.14 12.78 -9.49
CA GLU A 103 5.67 13.58 -8.36
C GLU A 103 6.45 14.89 -8.30
N LEU A 104 5.76 16.01 -8.12
CA LEU A 104 6.40 17.30 -7.91
C LEU A 104 6.67 17.47 -6.42
N ARG A 105 7.94 17.46 -6.03
CA ARG A 105 8.34 17.73 -4.66
C ARG A 105 8.63 19.21 -4.51
N GLN A 106 7.93 19.85 -3.59
CA GLN A 106 8.07 21.27 -3.33
C GLN A 106 9.07 21.49 -2.20
N TYR A 107 10.21 22.10 -2.51
CA TYR A 107 11.15 22.57 -1.51
C TYR A 107 11.07 24.09 -1.41
N PRO A 108 11.04 24.67 -0.18
CA PRO A 108 11.30 26.08 -0.01
C PRO A 108 12.76 26.33 -0.39
N ALA A 109 13.00 26.91 -1.57
CA ALA A 109 14.34 27.29 -1.97
C ALA A 109 14.74 28.59 -1.24
N PRO A 110 15.88 28.63 -0.52
CA PRO A 110 16.44 29.91 -0.10
C PRO A 110 16.90 30.66 -1.36
N TYR A 111 16.34 31.85 -1.57
CA TYR A 111 16.78 32.74 -2.64
C TYR A 111 18.17 33.29 -2.28
N VAL A 112 19.22 32.77 -2.92
CA VAL A 112 20.55 33.38 -2.88
C VAL A 112 20.90 33.82 -4.30
N SER A 113 20.45 35.01 -4.67
CA SER A 113 20.97 35.70 -5.85
C SER A 113 22.25 36.42 -5.45
N THR A 114 23.40 35.82 -5.72
CA THR A 114 24.65 36.56 -5.89
C THR A 114 24.88 36.73 -7.39
N TYR A 115 24.18 37.68 -7.98
CA TYR A 115 24.55 38.23 -9.27
C TYR A 115 24.92 39.70 -9.07
N ASP A 116 26.16 40.04 -9.43
CA ASP A 116 26.47 41.39 -9.89
C ASP A 116 25.53 41.69 -11.06
N ALA A 117 24.41 42.33 -10.75
CA ALA A 117 23.36 42.59 -11.70
C ALA A 117 23.88 43.53 -12.79
N TRP A 118 24.20 42.96 -13.95
CA TRP A 118 24.34 43.71 -15.20
C TRP A 118 22.95 44.23 -15.61
N ALA A 119 22.56 45.36 -15.02
CA ALA A 119 21.30 46.03 -15.32
C ALA A 119 21.48 47.01 -16.50
N TRP A 120 20.65 46.86 -17.52
CA TRP A 120 20.45 47.89 -18.54
C TRP A 120 19.71 49.07 -17.88
N GLY A 121 20.36 50.23 -17.76
CA GLY A 121 19.74 51.47 -17.26
C GLY A 121 20.46 52.21 -16.12
N GLY A 122 21.61 51.71 -15.64
CA GLY A 122 22.30 52.21 -14.44
C GLY A 122 23.01 53.58 -14.52
N ARG A 123 22.54 54.55 -15.33
CA ARG A 123 23.24 55.85 -15.47
C ARG A 123 22.44 57.10 -15.11
N TYR A 124 21.18 56.96 -14.70
CA TYR A 124 20.31 58.12 -14.40
C TYR A 124 20.17 58.49 -12.92
N TYR A 125 20.68 57.68 -12.00
CA TYR A 125 20.69 58.00 -10.56
C TYR A 125 22.13 58.05 -10.06
N GLY A 126 22.50 59.18 -9.46
CA GLY A 126 23.88 59.56 -9.12
C GLY A 126 24.61 58.62 -8.14
N PRO A 127 25.92 58.86 -7.93
CA PRO A 127 26.77 58.00 -7.13
C PRO A 127 26.38 58.13 -5.66
N GLY A 128 25.65 57.16 -5.11
CA GLY A 128 25.38 57.17 -3.67
C GLY A 128 24.27 56.27 -3.16
N TYR A 129 23.37 55.76 -4.01
CA TYR A 129 22.29 54.89 -3.53
C TYR A 129 22.68 53.42 -3.58
N ARG A 130 23.43 52.96 -2.57
CA ARG A 130 23.36 51.55 -2.16
C ARG A 130 22.01 51.35 -1.49
N VAL A 131 21.04 50.85 -2.23
CA VAL A 131 19.79 50.38 -1.64
C VAL A 131 20.13 49.10 -0.87
N PRO A 132 19.98 49.04 0.46
CA PRO A 132 20.05 47.77 1.16
C PRO A 132 18.79 47.00 0.82
N TYR A 133 18.79 46.30 -0.31
CA TYR A 133 17.67 45.48 -0.70
C TYR A 133 17.79 44.13 0.00
N THR A 134 17.32 44.05 1.25
CA THR A 134 16.97 42.77 1.85
C THR A 134 15.70 42.28 1.14
N ALA A 135 15.88 41.49 0.09
CA ALA A 135 14.81 40.85 -0.66
C ALA A 135 14.09 39.82 0.22
N PHE A 136 13.17 40.26 1.08
CA PHE A 136 12.15 39.40 1.66
C PHE A 136 11.04 39.20 0.61
N GLY A 137 11.33 38.42 -0.43
CA GLY A 137 10.30 37.86 -1.30
C GLY A 137 9.68 36.62 -0.64
N PRO A 138 8.40 36.29 -0.92
CA PRO A 138 7.83 35.02 -0.48
C PRO A 138 8.69 33.86 -1.01
N PRO A 139 8.88 32.77 -0.24
CA PRO A 139 9.72 31.66 -0.65
C PRO A 139 9.25 31.13 -2.01
N MET A 140 10.10 31.27 -3.03
CA MET A 140 9.85 30.62 -4.31
C MET A 140 9.96 29.12 -4.08
N THR A 141 8.83 28.44 -4.25
CA THR A 141 8.79 27.00 -4.18
C THR A 141 9.17 26.49 -5.57
N GLN A 142 10.35 25.89 -5.71
CA GLN A 142 10.73 25.24 -6.96
C GLN A 142 10.26 23.78 -6.89
N PRO A 143 9.29 23.36 -7.73
CA PRO A 143 8.88 21.97 -7.78
C PRO A 143 9.97 21.15 -8.49
N GLU A 144 10.60 20.25 -7.77
CA GLU A 144 11.53 19.26 -8.34
C GLU A 144 10.74 18.01 -8.76
N PRO A 145 10.77 17.61 -10.04
CA PRO A 145 10.13 16.38 -10.48
C PRO A 145 10.93 15.17 -9.98
N VAL A 146 10.28 14.29 -9.24
CA VAL A 146 10.83 13.01 -8.77
C VAL A 146 10.07 11.88 -9.44
N SER A 147 10.79 10.98 -10.10
CA SER A 147 10.20 9.75 -10.65
C SER A 147 9.96 8.74 -9.53
N VAL A 148 8.74 8.22 -9.43
CA VAL A 148 8.36 7.17 -8.50
C VAL A 148 7.62 6.06 -9.24
N THR A 149 7.88 4.81 -8.89
CA THR A 149 7.14 3.68 -9.44
C THR A 149 6.06 3.25 -8.45
N GLU A 150 4.79 3.40 -8.84
CA GLU A 150 3.64 2.97 -8.03
C GLU A 150 3.19 1.58 -8.46
N GLY A 151 3.32 0.62 -7.56
CA GLY A 151 2.71 -0.69 -7.64
C GLY A 151 1.23 -0.64 -7.25
N THR A 152 0.39 -1.33 -8.02
CA THR A 152 -1.03 -1.57 -7.72
C THR A 152 -1.27 -3.07 -7.62
N PHE A 153 -1.97 -3.48 -6.57
CA PHE A 153 -2.42 -4.85 -6.36
C PHE A 153 -3.89 -4.83 -5.97
N SER A 154 -4.73 -5.57 -6.69
CA SER A 154 -6.13 -5.75 -6.36
C SER A 154 -6.56 -7.20 -6.40
N VAL A 155 -7.58 -7.52 -5.63
CA VAL A 155 -8.27 -8.81 -5.66
C VAL A 155 -9.75 -8.55 -5.84
N ASP A 156 -10.34 -9.25 -6.80
CA ASP A 156 -11.74 -9.14 -7.19
C ASP A 156 -12.41 -10.51 -7.03
N VAL A 157 -13.55 -10.53 -6.37
CA VAL A 157 -14.34 -11.73 -6.08
C VAL A 157 -15.71 -11.63 -6.72
N PHE A 158 -16.11 -12.68 -7.42
CA PHE A 158 -17.36 -12.74 -8.19
C PHE A 158 -18.23 -13.90 -7.72
N ASP A 159 -19.52 -13.68 -7.52
CA ASP A 159 -20.47 -14.79 -7.35
C ASP A 159 -20.66 -15.51 -8.69
N THR A 160 -20.51 -16.83 -8.73
CA THR A 160 -20.57 -17.60 -9.99
C THR A 160 -21.99 -17.84 -10.48
N ARG A 161 -23.00 -17.73 -9.61
CA ARG A 161 -24.41 -18.01 -9.90
C ARG A 161 -25.04 -16.82 -10.62
N ILE A 162 -24.77 -15.61 -10.12
CA ILE A 162 -25.28 -14.35 -10.70
C ILE A 162 -24.24 -13.59 -11.52
N LYS A 163 -22.99 -14.07 -11.55
CA LYS A 163 -21.88 -13.53 -12.38
C LYS A 163 -21.61 -12.04 -12.16
N ARG A 164 -21.69 -11.58 -10.91
CA ARG A 164 -21.44 -10.17 -10.51
C ARG A 164 -20.29 -10.07 -9.50
N PRO A 165 -19.54 -8.96 -9.49
CA PRO A 165 -18.57 -8.71 -8.43
C PRO A 165 -19.30 -8.54 -7.10
N ILE A 166 -18.82 -9.21 -6.06
CA ILE A 166 -19.38 -9.15 -4.71
C ILE A 166 -18.40 -8.56 -3.70
N TRP A 167 -17.10 -8.55 -4.02
CA TRP A 167 -16.08 -7.98 -3.15
C TRP A 167 -14.86 -7.55 -3.97
N HIS A 168 -14.26 -6.43 -3.57
CA HIS A 168 -13.07 -5.85 -4.16
C HIS A 168 -12.14 -5.34 -3.06
N ALA A 169 -10.84 -5.55 -3.24
CA ALA A 169 -9.85 -4.79 -2.49
C ALA A 169 -8.70 -4.33 -3.38
N GLN A 170 -8.15 -3.16 -3.08
CA GLN A 170 -7.01 -2.58 -3.76
C GLN A 170 -6.03 -1.97 -2.77
N ALA A 171 -4.74 -2.25 -2.98
CA ALA A 171 -3.63 -1.61 -2.31
C ALA A 171 -2.69 -0.98 -3.35
N LYS A 172 -2.12 0.17 -2.98
CA LYS A 172 -1.07 0.83 -3.75
C LYS A 172 0.16 1.03 -2.88
N LYS A 173 1.33 0.88 -3.48
CA LYS A 173 2.61 1.04 -2.79
C LYS A 173 3.67 1.58 -3.74
N ARG A 174 4.53 2.48 -3.27
CA ARG A 174 5.77 2.81 -3.98
C ARG A 174 6.72 1.61 -3.93
N LEU A 175 7.22 1.20 -5.08
CA LEU A 175 8.15 0.08 -5.21
C LEU A 175 9.58 0.61 -5.35
N ASN A 176 10.53 -0.12 -4.78
CA ASN A 176 11.96 0.07 -5.07
C ASN A 176 12.46 -0.93 -6.13
N ASP A 177 13.68 -0.73 -6.61
CA ASP A 177 14.28 -1.55 -7.67
C ASP A 177 14.32 -3.05 -7.34
N ALA A 178 14.55 -3.40 -6.08
CA ALA A 178 14.56 -4.80 -5.63
C ALA A 178 13.16 -5.41 -5.68
N GLU A 179 12.12 -4.65 -5.34
CA GLU A 179 10.72 -5.10 -5.43
C GLU A 179 10.25 -5.21 -6.88
N LEU A 180 10.75 -4.35 -7.78
CA LEU A 180 10.50 -4.41 -9.22
C LEU A 180 11.20 -5.60 -9.88
N ALA A 181 12.42 -5.93 -9.46
CA ALA A 181 13.14 -7.11 -9.93
C ALA A 181 12.46 -8.43 -9.52
N GLY A 182 11.71 -8.41 -8.42
CA GLY A 182 10.86 -9.51 -7.98
C GLY A 182 10.66 -9.54 -6.47
N ALA A 183 9.43 -9.75 -6.02
CA ALA A 183 9.13 -9.94 -4.61
C ALA A 183 9.43 -11.38 -4.15
N SER A 184 9.98 -11.52 -2.94
CA SER A 184 10.14 -12.83 -2.30
C SER A 184 8.79 -13.47 -1.98
N ALA A 185 8.74 -14.81 -1.92
CA ALA A 185 7.52 -15.55 -1.57
C ALA A 185 6.91 -15.09 -0.23
N GLN A 186 7.76 -14.79 0.76
CA GLN A 186 7.32 -14.26 2.06
C GLN A 186 6.61 -12.90 1.93
N ARG A 187 7.12 -11.97 1.10
CA ARG A 187 6.48 -10.67 0.88
C ARG A 187 5.16 -10.83 0.15
N LEU A 188 5.06 -11.75 -0.81
CA LEU A 188 3.82 -12.06 -1.51
C LEU A 188 2.77 -12.64 -0.55
N ALA A 189 3.16 -13.54 0.36
CA ALA A 189 2.28 -14.07 1.40
C ALA A 189 1.77 -12.97 2.35
N GLN A 190 2.64 -12.04 2.75
CA GLN A 190 2.24 -10.87 3.55
C GLN A 190 1.28 -9.95 2.79
N ALA A 191 1.51 -9.73 1.50
CA ALA A 191 0.61 -8.95 0.65
C ALA A 191 -0.76 -9.62 0.52
N ALA A 192 -0.82 -10.95 0.35
CA ALA A 192 -2.06 -11.71 0.31
C ALA A 192 -2.84 -11.62 1.63
N GLN A 193 -2.17 -11.78 2.78
CA GLN A 193 -2.78 -11.60 4.10
C GLN A 193 -3.31 -10.18 4.31
N THR A 194 -2.55 -9.18 3.87
CA THR A 194 -2.92 -7.77 4.03
C THR A 194 -4.12 -7.42 3.17
N ILE A 195 -4.11 -7.78 1.88
CA ILE A 195 -5.21 -7.43 0.97
C ILE A 195 -6.51 -8.14 1.34
N LEU A 196 -6.42 -9.39 1.84
CA LEU A 196 -7.58 -10.18 2.23
C LEU A 196 -7.99 -9.98 3.69
N LYS A 197 -7.35 -9.06 4.44
CA LYS A 197 -7.62 -8.89 5.87
C LYS A 197 -9.12 -8.75 6.17
N GLU A 198 -9.78 -7.85 5.45
CA GLU A 198 -11.22 -7.53 5.60
C GLU A 198 -12.14 -8.51 4.85
N PHE A 199 -11.61 -9.48 4.10
CA PHE A 199 -12.44 -10.53 3.50
C PHE A 199 -13.00 -11.43 4.60
N PRO A 200 -14.33 -11.72 4.64
CA PRO A 200 -14.93 -12.53 5.70
C PRO A 200 -14.23 -13.87 5.88
N ALA A 201 -14.04 -14.29 7.13
CA ALA A 201 -13.60 -15.65 7.43
C ALA A 201 -14.83 -16.54 7.61
N ARG A 202 -14.79 -17.76 7.08
CA ARG A 202 -15.82 -18.75 7.31
C ARG A 202 -15.74 -19.21 8.76
N THR A 203 -16.64 -18.72 9.59
CA THR A 203 -16.83 -19.26 10.95
C THR A 203 -17.38 -20.68 10.80
N ALA A 204 -16.71 -21.68 11.37
CA ALA A 204 -17.30 -23.01 11.46
C ALA A 204 -18.62 -22.92 12.24
N PRO A 205 -19.64 -23.74 11.94
CA PRO A 205 -20.82 -23.81 12.79
C PRO A 205 -20.35 -24.13 14.21
N ARG A 206 -20.82 -23.35 15.19
CA ARG A 206 -20.64 -23.70 16.60
C ARG A 206 -21.38 -25.03 16.79
N THR A 207 -20.65 -26.12 16.99
CA THR A 207 -21.24 -27.36 17.48
C THR A 207 -21.51 -27.12 18.95
N ASP A 208 -22.73 -26.70 19.24
CA ASP A 208 -23.23 -26.65 20.60
C ASP A 208 -23.38 -28.12 21.04
N GLU A 209 -22.57 -28.56 22.02
CA GLU A 209 -22.70 -29.86 22.70
C GLU A 209 -23.98 -29.95 23.53
#